data_AF-A0A4Y3PUH2-F1
#
_entry.id   AF-A0A4Y3PUH2-F1
#
_cell.length_a   1.000
_cell.length_b   1.000
_cell.length_c   1.000
_cell.angle_alpha   90.00
_cell.angle_beta   90.00
_cell.angle_gamma   90.00
#
_symmetry.space_group_name_H-M   'P 1'
#
loop_
_entity.id
_entity.type
_entity.pdbx_description
1 polymer ?
#
loop_
_entity_poly.entity_id
_entity_poly.type
_entity_poly.pdbx_seq_one_letter_code
_entity_poly.pdbx_strand_id
1 'polypeptide(L)'
;MVLDILQTDEAKQSVGKMMKDEKFKQNLMIDESTVRTTLIQSMTNPNSPHIKEAFKDPKFASTLAKSMKDEQKTLMKDLMKDPEYQKQLISVMKDPEFEKNLMDLMKSAAYRQQTMQVMKESLQSPLFQAELMKLMTKVSEDMTKPKELKPKKKGKSGGDSGGDSGDSSS
;
A
#
# COMPACT_ATOMS: atom_id res chain seq x y z
N MET A 1 -43.60 50.66 -6.67
CA MET A 1 -45.06 50.56 -6.90
C MET A 1 -45.50 49.19 -7.41
N VAL A 2 -45.02 48.66 -8.54
CA VAL A 2 -45.47 47.31 -9.02
C VAL A 2 -44.89 46.16 -8.18
N LEU A 3 -43.65 46.30 -7.69
CA LEU A 3 -43.00 45.33 -6.79
C LEU A 3 -43.64 45.30 -5.38
N ASP A 4 -44.14 46.44 -4.90
CA ASP A 4 -44.77 46.54 -3.57
C ASP A 4 -46.14 45.85 -3.54
N ILE A 5 -46.89 45.92 -4.65
CA ILE A 5 -48.19 45.23 -4.82
C ILE A 5 -48.00 43.72 -4.89
N LEU A 6 -46.85 43.21 -5.35
CA LEU A 6 -46.56 41.76 -5.34
C LEU A 6 -46.14 41.24 -3.96
N GLN A 7 -45.70 42.13 -3.06
CA GLN A 7 -45.27 41.77 -1.70
C GLN A 7 -46.42 41.80 -0.69
N THR A 8 -47.57 42.40 -1.04
CA THR A 8 -48.76 42.40 -0.18
C THR A 8 -49.32 41.00 0.00
N ASP A 9 -49.95 40.77 1.14
CA ASP A 9 -50.49 39.45 1.51
C ASP A 9 -51.62 38.99 0.57
N GLU A 10 -52.31 39.93 -0.07
CA GLU A 10 -53.32 39.67 -1.10
C GLU A 10 -52.73 39.13 -2.41
N ALA A 11 -51.57 39.63 -2.82
CA ALA A 11 -50.86 39.08 -3.98
C ALA A 11 -50.30 37.69 -3.70
N LYS A 12 -49.74 37.46 -2.50
CA LYS A 12 -49.29 36.12 -2.07
C LYS A 12 -50.45 35.12 -2.01
N GLN A 13 -51.61 35.54 -1.49
CA GLN A 13 -52.82 34.71 -1.50
C GLN A 13 -53.30 34.40 -2.91
N SER A 14 -53.26 35.39 -3.81
CA SER A 14 -53.70 35.22 -5.20
C SER A 14 -52.81 34.26 -5.96
N VAL A 15 -51.48 34.37 -5.81
CA VAL A 15 -50.51 33.40 -6.35
C VAL A 15 -50.71 32.01 -5.73
N GLY A 16 -50.93 31.94 -4.41
CA GLY A 16 -51.22 30.68 -3.73
C GLY A 16 -52.51 29.99 -4.19
N LYS A 17 -53.54 30.76 -4.56
CA LYS A 17 -54.78 30.23 -5.17
C LYS A 17 -54.53 29.75 -6.60
N MET A 18 -53.73 30.49 -7.36
CA MET A 18 -53.35 30.13 -8.73
C MET A 18 -52.49 28.87 -8.78
N MET A 19 -51.58 28.66 -7.82
CA MET A 19 -50.80 27.41 -7.67
C MET A 19 -51.65 26.19 -7.30
N LYS A 20 -52.86 26.39 -6.74
CA LYS A 20 -53.79 25.31 -6.42
C LYS A 20 -54.66 24.91 -7.61
N ASP A 21 -54.73 25.74 -8.65
CA ASP A 21 -55.47 25.45 -9.87
C ASP A 21 -54.79 24.32 -10.66
N GLU A 22 -55.55 23.27 -10.97
CA GLU A 22 -55.08 22.08 -11.69
C GLU A 22 -54.56 22.41 -13.10
N LYS A 23 -55.16 23.39 -13.80
CA LYS A 23 -54.70 23.82 -15.13
C LYS A 23 -53.39 24.58 -15.04
N PHE A 24 -53.21 25.37 -13.99
CA PHE A 24 -51.95 26.06 -13.74
C PHE A 24 -50.84 25.07 -13.35
N LYS A 25 -51.14 24.07 -12.51
CA LYS A 25 -50.19 22.99 -12.18
C LYS A 25 -49.79 22.17 -13.40
N GLN A 26 -50.73 21.82 -14.28
CA GLN A 26 -50.43 21.12 -15.54
C GLN A 26 -49.49 21.93 -16.44
N ASN A 27 -49.69 23.24 -16.52
CA ASN A 27 -48.80 24.12 -17.30
C ASN A 27 -47.45 24.40 -16.61
N LEU A 28 -47.36 24.21 -15.29
CA LEU A 28 -46.13 24.35 -14.50
C LEU A 28 -45.39 23.02 -14.30
N MET A 29 -45.99 21.89 -14.69
CA MET A 29 -45.32 20.58 -14.66
C MET A 29 -44.10 20.68 -15.57
N ILE A 30 -42.93 20.83 -14.95
CA ILE A 30 -41.66 20.72 -15.65
C ILE A 30 -41.62 19.32 -16.24
N ASP A 31 -41.38 19.25 -17.53
CA ASP A 31 -41.27 17.99 -18.25
C ASP A 31 -40.28 17.07 -17.53
N GLU A 32 -40.70 15.83 -17.26
CA GLU A 32 -39.93 14.85 -16.49
C GLU A 32 -38.56 14.60 -17.12
N SER A 33 -38.47 14.63 -18.46
CA SER A 33 -37.20 14.47 -19.17
C SER A 33 -36.26 15.65 -18.95
N THR A 34 -36.81 16.87 -18.83
CA THR A 34 -36.03 18.07 -18.49
C THR A 34 -35.52 17.99 -17.06
N VAL A 35 -36.37 17.63 -16.09
CA VAL A 35 -35.94 17.45 -14.68
C VAL A 35 -34.86 16.37 -14.59
N ARG A 36 -35.07 15.23 -15.24
CA ARG A 36 -34.11 14.12 -15.26
C ARG A 36 -32.79 14.54 -15.89
N THR A 37 -32.82 15.25 -17.02
CA THR A 37 -31.61 15.70 -17.72
C THR A 37 -30.84 16.72 -16.89
N THR A 38 -31.53 17.71 -16.32
CA THR A 38 -30.90 18.72 -15.46
C THR A 38 -30.32 18.08 -14.19
N LEU A 39 -31.00 17.11 -13.59
CA LEU A 39 -30.49 16.37 -12.45
C LEU A 39 -29.23 15.57 -12.81
N ILE A 40 -29.28 14.81 -13.91
CA ILE A 40 -28.12 14.05 -14.40
C ILE A 40 -26.96 15.01 -14.68
N GLN A 41 -27.16 16.08 -15.45
CA GLN A 41 -26.12 17.05 -15.76
C GLN A 41 -25.52 17.72 -14.51
N SER A 42 -26.36 18.05 -13.52
CA SER A 42 -25.89 18.62 -12.25
C SER A 42 -25.08 17.61 -11.43
N MET A 43 -25.47 16.33 -11.46
CA MET A 43 -24.75 15.25 -10.77
C MET A 43 -23.49 14.78 -11.48
N THR A 44 -23.46 14.79 -12.81
CA THR A 44 -22.32 14.34 -13.62
C THR A 44 -21.30 15.44 -13.87
N ASN A 45 -21.62 16.70 -13.54
CA ASN A 45 -20.68 17.80 -13.67
C ASN A 45 -19.54 17.64 -12.63
N PRO A 46 -18.29 17.39 -13.05
CA PRO A 46 -17.16 17.17 -12.14
C PRO A 46 -16.85 18.39 -11.25
N ASN A 47 -17.28 19.57 -11.69
CA ASN A 47 -17.11 20.83 -11.00
C ASN A 47 -18.33 21.23 -10.16
N SER A 48 -19.36 20.39 -10.05
CA SER A 48 -20.53 20.66 -9.22
C SER A 48 -20.14 20.71 -7.74
N PRO A 49 -20.22 21.88 -7.08
CA PRO A 49 -19.93 21.98 -5.64
C PRO A 49 -20.92 21.16 -4.81
N HIS A 50 -22.17 21.02 -5.28
CA HIS A 50 -23.23 20.28 -4.60
C HIS A 50 -22.93 18.79 -4.47
N ILE A 51 -22.35 18.16 -5.51
CA ILE A 51 -21.91 16.76 -5.42
C ILE A 51 -20.81 16.62 -4.38
N LYS A 52 -19.80 17.50 -4.41
CA LYS A 52 -18.68 17.48 -3.45
C LYS A 52 -19.16 17.69 -2.01
N GLU A 53 -20.15 18.55 -1.79
CA GLU A 53 -20.78 18.74 -0.49
C GLU A 53 -21.63 17.55 -0.07
N ALA A 54 -22.39 16.95 -0.98
CA ALA A 54 -23.16 15.74 -0.71
C ALA A 54 -22.27 14.57 -0.26
N PHE A 55 -21.09 14.41 -0.86
CA PHE A 55 -20.12 13.38 -0.42
C PHE A 55 -19.57 13.60 1.00
N LYS A 56 -19.66 14.83 1.54
CA LYS A 56 -19.28 15.11 2.94
C LYS A 56 -20.38 14.72 3.93
N ASP A 57 -21.62 14.52 3.47
CA ASP A 57 -22.70 14.03 4.32
C ASP A 57 -22.52 12.51 4.55
N PRO A 58 -22.30 12.05 5.81
CA PRO A 58 -22.12 10.64 6.12
C PRO A 58 -23.35 9.78 5.77
N LYS A 59 -24.57 10.34 5.78
CA LYS A 59 -25.77 9.59 5.38
C LYS A 59 -25.79 9.31 3.89
N PHE A 60 -25.46 10.33 3.10
CA PHE A 60 -25.33 10.20 1.64
C PHE A 60 -24.19 9.23 1.28
N ALA A 61 -23.00 9.44 1.85
CA ALA A 61 -21.84 8.58 1.62
C ALA A 61 -22.11 7.12 2.05
N SER A 62 -22.77 6.89 3.19
CA SER A 62 -23.12 5.54 3.63
C SER A 62 -24.12 4.86 2.71
N THR A 63 -25.15 5.59 2.26
CA THR A 63 -26.17 5.05 1.36
C THR A 63 -25.57 4.70 0.00
N LEU A 64 -24.74 5.59 -0.54
CA LEU A 64 -24.03 5.37 -1.80
C LEU A 64 -23.03 4.20 -1.69
N ALA A 65 -22.25 4.13 -0.60
CA ALA A 65 -21.32 3.02 -0.38
C ALA A 65 -22.06 1.68 -0.24
N LYS A 66 -23.25 1.66 0.39
CA LYS A 66 -24.09 0.46 0.47
C LYS A 66 -24.64 0.06 -0.89
N SER A 67 -25.09 1.03 -1.70
CA SER A 67 -25.63 0.72 -3.04
C SER A 67 -24.57 0.26 -4.02
N MET A 68 -23.32 0.74 -3.89
CA MET A 68 -22.21 0.36 -4.76
C MET A 68 -21.41 -0.86 -4.25
N LYS A 69 -21.81 -1.45 -3.12
CA LYS A 69 -21.00 -2.45 -2.42
C LYS A 69 -20.71 -3.67 -3.28
N ASP A 70 -21.71 -4.16 -4.01
CA ASP A 70 -21.61 -5.42 -4.76
C ASP A 70 -20.80 -5.22 -6.05
N GLU A 71 -21.00 -4.11 -6.75
CA GLU A 71 -20.21 -3.70 -7.91
C GLU A 71 -18.76 -3.43 -7.50
N GLN A 72 -18.53 -2.71 -6.41
CA GLN A 72 -17.20 -2.43 -5.89
C GLN A 72 -16.48 -3.71 -5.47
N LYS A 73 -17.19 -4.67 -4.85
CA LYS A 73 -16.63 -5.98 -4.52
C LYS A 73 -16.24 -6.77 -5.76
N THR A 74 -17.06 -6.71 -6.80
CA THR A 74 -16.79 -7.39 -8.08
C THR A 74 -15.58 -6.78 -8.76
N LEU A 75 -15.55 -5.44 -8.90
CA LEU A 75 -14.42 -4.70 -9.42
C LEU A 75 -13.13 -5.01 -8.66
N MET A 76 -13.17 -5.02 -7.33
CA MET A 76 -11.99 -5.33 -6.52
C MET A 76 -11.49 -6.75 -6.75
N LYS A 77 -12.39 -7.74 -6.87
CA LYS A 77 -12.01 -9.13 -7.18
C LYS A 77 -11.39 -9.27 -8.56
N ASP A 78 -11.87 -8.50 -9.53
CA ASP A 78 -11.34 -8.54 -10.89
C ASP A 78 -9.99 -7.82 -10.97
N LEU A 79 -9.83 -6.69 -10.27
CA LEU A 79 -8.52 -6.05 -10.09
C LEU A 79 -7.51 -6.97 -9.41
N MET A 80 -7.91 -7.77 -8.42
CA MET A 80 -6.98 -8.76 -7.82
C MET A 80 -6.45 -9.80 -8.83
N LYS A 81 -7.16 -10.03 -9.93
CA LYS A 81 -6.72 -10.93 -11.02
C LYS A 81 -5.94 -10.19 -12.10
N ASP A 82 -5.98 -8.86 -12.09
CA ASP A 82 -5.31 -8.03 -13.07
C ASP A 82 -3.78 -8.01 -12.80
N PRO A 83 -2.93 -8.28 -13.80
CA PRO A 83 -1.48 -8.32 -13.62
C PRO A 83 -0.86 -6.99 -13.17
N GLU A 84 -1.41 -5.86 -13.61
CA GLU A 84 -0.89 -4.54 -13.27
C GLU A 84 -1.20 -4.20 -11.80
N TYR A 85 -2.43 -4.48 -11.37
CA TYR A 85 -2.83 -4.34 -9.97
C TYR A 85 -2.05 -5.30 -9.05
N GLN A 86 -1.85 -6.55 -9.48
CA GLN A 86 -1.00 -7.50 -8.74
C GLN A 86 0.43 -6.99 -8.57
N LYS A 87 1.01 -6.39 -9.61
CA LYS A 87 2.35 -5.81 -9.54
C LYS A 87 2.42 -4.66 -8.53
N GLN A 88 1.41 -3.79 -8.52
CA GLN A 88 1.30 -2.72 -7.53
C GLN A 88 1.14 -3.29 -6.11
N LEU A 89 0.32 -4.33 -5.93
CA LEU A 89 0.13 -5.00 -4.64
C LEU A 89 1.43 -5.63 -4.11
N ILE A 90 2.21 -6.28 -4.99
CA ILE A 90 3.54 -6.79 -4.64
C ILE A 90 4.48 -5.66 -4.21
N SER A 91 4.39 -4.49 -4.85
CA SER A 91 5.18 -3.32 -4.43
C SER A 91 4.81 -2.87 -3.03
N VAL A 92 3.53 -2.92 -2.66
CA VAL A 92 3.06 -2.62 -1.29
C VAL A 92 3.57 -3.67 -0.30
N MET A 93 3.61 -4.95 -0.68
CA MET A 93 4.17 -6.02 0.15
C MET A 93 5.69 -5.92 0.36
N LYS A 94 6.41 -5.11 -0.43
CA LYS A 94 7.84 -4.84 -0.22
C LYS A 94 8.10 -3.72 0.78
N ASP A 95 7.07 -3.27 1.48
CA ASP A 95 7.23 -2.28 2.54
C ASP A 95 8.10 -2.84 3.70
N PRO A 96 9.00 -2.03 4.31
CA PRO A 96 9.85 -2.47 5.41
C PRO A 96 9.09 -3.05 6.61
N GLU A 97 7.87 -2.59 6.88
CA GLU A 97 7.03 -3.13 7.95
C GLU A 97 6.58 -4.56 7.63
N PHE A 98 6.21 -4.82 6.38
CA PHE A 98 5.86 -6.16 5.93
C PHE A 98 7.09 -7.09 5.96
N GLU A 99 8.26 -6.59 5.53
CA GLU A 99 9.52 -7.34 5.61
C GLU A 99 9.86 -7.72 7.06
N LYS A 100 9.71 -6.78 8.00
CA LYS A 100 9.91 -7.06 9.43
C LYS A 100 8.97 -8.15 9.94
N ASN A 101 7.68 -8.06 9.61
CA ASN A 101 6.69 -9.07 9.98
C ASN A 101 7.04 -10.45 9.39
N LEU A 102 7.53 -10.49 8.16
CA LEU A 102 7.99 -11.72 7.51
C LEU A 102 9.24 -12.29 8.20
N MET A 103 10.20 -11.44 8.57
CA MET A 103 11.39 -11.84 9.33
C MET A 103 11.05 -12.40 10.70
N ASP A 104 10.07 -11.82 11.39
CA ASP A 104 9.59 -12.31 12.68
C ASP A 104 8.84 -13.64 12.53
N LEU A 105 8.09 -13.83 11.44
CA LEU A 105 7.48 -15.12 11.09
C LEU A 105 8.56 -16.19 10.86
N MET A 106 9.65 -15.88 10.15
CA MET A 106 10.76 -16.82 9.95
C MET A 106 11.47 -17.18 11.27
N LYS A 107 11.46 -16.29 12.26
CA LYS A 107 11.99 -16.57 13.60
C LYS A 107 11.03 -17.37 14.47
N SER A 108 9.77 -17.53 14.07
CA SER A 108 8.75 -18.25 14.85
C SER A 108 9.13 -19.71 15.08
N ALA A 109 8.65 -20.29 16.18
CA ALA A 109 8.94 -21.68 16.52
C ALA A 109 8.47 -22.66 15.43
N ALA A 110 7.30 -22.41 14.83
CA ALA A 110 6.75 -23.25 13.76
C ALA A 110 7.67 -23.26 12.53
N TYR A 111 8.13 -22.09 12.08
CA TYR A 111 9.03 -21.99 10.93
C TYR A 111 10.41 -22.59 11.24
N ARG A 112 10.93 -22.41 12.45
CA ARG A 112 12.18 -23.07 12.89
C ARG A 112 12.07 -24.59 12.88
N GLN A 113 10.95 -25.16 13.31
CA GLN A 113 10.75 -26.61 13.26
C GLN A 113 10.78 -27.13 11.82
N GLN A 114 10.10 -26.47 10.90
CA GLN A 114 10.17 -26.81 9.48
C GLN A 114 11.59 -26.66 8.93
N THR A 115 12.27 -25.57 9.26
CA THR A 115 13.66 -25.32 8.83
C THR A 115 14.61 -26.39 9.36
N MET A 116 14.47 -26.81 10.63
CA MET A 116 15.25 -27.89 11.20
C MET A 116 14.98 -29.22 10.50
N GLN A 117 13.73 -29.50 10.11
CA GLN A 117 13.38 -30.70 9.38
C GLN A 117 14.03 -30.71 7.99
N VAL A 118 13.94 -29.60 7.25
CA VAL A 118 14.61 -29.45 5.94
C VAL A 118 16.13 -29.58 6.08
N MET A 119 16.73 -29.02 7.13
CA MET A 119 18.17 -29.19 7.40
C MET A 119 18.54 -30.65 7.70
N LYS A 120 17.73 -31.37 8.49
CA LYS A 120 17.96 -32.80 8.76
C LYS A 120 17.90 -33.64 7.48
N GLU A 121 16.90 -33.38 6.64
CA GLU A 121 16.76 -34.06 5.34
C GLU A 121 17.93 -33.73 4.41
N SER A 122 18.36 -32.47 4.40
CA SER A 122 19.53 -32.03 3.62
C SER A 122 20.82 -32.71 4.08
N LEU A 123 21.04 -32.87 5.39
CA LEU A 123 22.18 -33.60 5.95
C LEU A 123 22.16 -35.11 5.63
N GLN A 124 20.96 -35.66 5.40
CA GLN A 124 20.79 -37.05 4.97
C GLN A 124 20.98 -37.23 3.46
N SER A 125 21.07 -36.13 2.69
CA SER A 125 21.33 -36.18 1.26
C SER A 125 22.71 -36.77 0.97
N PRO A 126 22.83 -37.78 0.10
CA PRO A 126 24.13 -38.36 -0.30
C PRO A 126 25.11 -37.32 -0.84
N LEU A 127 24.61 -36.28 -1.53
CA LEU A 127 25.42 -35.16 -2.01
C LEU A 127 26.06 -34.39 -0.85
N PHE A 128 25.26 -34.04 0.16
CA PHE A 128 25.73 -33.30 1.32
C PHE A 128 26.69 -34.13 2.17
N GLN A 129 26.40 -35.43 2.35
CA GLN A 129 27.29 -36.35 3.05
C GLN A 129 28.65 -36.48 2.35
N ALA A 130 28.67 -36.56 1.01
CA ALA A 130 29.90 -36.61 0.23
C ALA A 130 30.72 -35.32 0.35
N GLU A 131 30.07 -34.15 0.35
CA GLU A 131 30.73 -32.86 0.59
C GLU A 131 31.28 -32.74 2.01
N LEU A 132 30.51 -33.19 3.01
CA LEU A 132 30.94 -33.21 4.41
C LEU A 132 32.16 -34.12 4.59
N MET A 133 32.17 -35.31 3.98
CA MET A 133 33.32 -36.21 4.00
C MET A 133 34.55 -35.57 3.34
N LYS A 134 34.41 -34.93 2.18
CA LYS A 134 35.51 -34.20 1.52
C LYS A 134 36.06 -33.08 2.41
N LEU A 135 35.18 -32.34 3.09
CA LEU A 135 35.59 -31.29 4.02
C LEU A 135 36.37 -31.86 5.20
N MET A 136 35.89 -32.96 5.79
CA MET A 136 36.58 -33.64 6.89
C MET A 136 37.97 -34.15 6.47
N THR A 137 38.09 -34.77 5.29
CA THR A 137 39.39 -35.20 4.75
C THR A 137 40.35 -34.02 4.59
N LYS A 138 39.87 -32.88 4.06
CA LYS A 138 40.68 -31.67 3.88
C LYS A 138 41.15 -31.08 5.22
N VAL A 139 40.26 -31.04 6.22
CA VAL A 139 40.63 -30.59 7.57
C VAL A 139 41.67 -31.52 8.21
N SER A 140 41.52 -32.84 8.04
CA SER A 140 42.52 -33.80 8.51
C SER A 140 43.86 -33.65 7.81
N GLU A 141 43.88 -33.42 6.49
CA GLU A 141 45.10 -33.12 5.73
C GLU A 141 45.77 -31.82 6.21
N ASP A 142 45.00 -30.77 6.50
CA ASP A 142 45.54 -29.49 6.99
C ASP A 142 46.03 -29.56 8.45
N MET A 143 45.45 -30.45 9.27
CA MET A 143 45.91 -30.70 10.64
C MET A 143 47.11 -31.64 10.71
N THR A 144 47.29 -32.51 9.71
CA THR A 144 48.43 -33.45 9.61
C THR A 144 49.61 -32.88 8.83
N LYS A 145 49.41 -31.83 8.03
CA LYS A 145 50.51 -31.00 7.53
C LYS A 145 51.22 -30.36 8.72
N PRO A 146 52.53 -30.56 8.89
CA PRO A 146 53.30 -29.82 9.87
C PRO A 146 53.07 -28.33 9.60
N LYS A 147 52.58 -27.58 10.60
CA LYS A 147 52.77 -26.13 10.60
C LYS A 147 54.28 -25.93 10.55
N GLU A 148 54.82 -25.64 9.38
CA GLU A 148 56.16 -25.12 9.24
C GLU A 148 56.23 -23.87 10.11
N LEU A 149 56.76 -24.05 11.33
CA LEU A 149 57.30 -22.99 12.16
C LEU A 149 58.37 -22.33 11.30
N LYS A 150 57.99 -21.27 10.58
CA LYS A 150 58.93 -20.43 9.85
C LYS A 150 60.04 -20.06 10.82
N PRO A 151 61.31 -20.41 10.54
CA PRO A 151 62.40 -20.08 11.42
C PRO A 151 62.51 -18.56 11.50
N LYS A 152 62.52 -18.07 12.74
CA LYS A 152 62.78 -16.69 13.13
C LYS A 152 64.18 -16.32 12.59
N LYS A 153 64.26 -15.73 11.40
CA LYS A 153 65.53 -15.26 10.82
C LYS A 153 65.93 -13.98 11.53
N LYS A 154 66.70 -14.16 12.60
CA LYS A 154 67.51 -13.14 13.26
C LYS A 154 68.67 -12.80 12.31
N GLY A 155 68.79 -11.55 11.85
CA GLY A 155 70.04 -11.07 11.26
C GLY A 155 69.96 -9.84 10.36
N LYS A 156 70.63 -8.78 10.85
CA LYS A 156 71.25 -7.64 10.13
C LYS A 156 70.28 -6.56 9.61
N SER A 157 70.17 -5.40 10.29
CA SER A 157 71.15 -4.28 10.35
C SER A 157 71.26 -3.55 9.01
N GLY A 158 70.85 -2.29 9.04
CA GLY A 158 70.88 -1.33 7.93
C GLY A 158 69.93 -0.20 8.28
N GLY A 159 70.45 0.82 8.97
CA GLY A 159 69.69 1.99 9.36
C GLY A 159 69.29 2.85 8.18
N ASP A 160 68.24 3.62 8.36
CA ASP A 160 68.04 4.88 7.65
C ASP A 160 67.43 5.89 8.63
N SER A 161 67.86 7.12 8.45
CA SER A 161 67.78 8.27 9.33
C SER A 161 66.71 9.22 8.80
N GLY A 162 65.99 9.88 9.70
CA GLY A 162 65.08 10.99 9.39
C GLY A 162 63.65 10.61 9.75
N GLY A 163 63.00 11.16 10.77
CA GLY A 163 63.07 12.53 11.28
C GLY A 163 61.83 13.26 10.80
N ASP A 164 60.82 13.42 11.66
CA ASP A 164 60.17 14.72 11.94
C ASP A 164 59.07 14.60 13.01
N SER A 165 59.36 15.25 14.13
CA SER A 165 58.57 16.15 14.99
C SER A 165 57.04 16.32 14.81
N GLY A 166 56.37 16.49 15.95
CA GLY A 166 55.03 17.11 16.09
C GLY A 166 54.11 16.29 16.99
N ASP A 167 54.20 16.36 18.32
CA ASP A 167 53.70 17.41 19.23
C ASP A 167 52.19 17.67 19.20
N SER A 168 51.64 17.80 20.42
CA SER A 168 50.32 18.31 20.83
C SER A 168 49.13 17.34 20.91
N SER A 169 48.98 16.80 22.12
CA SER A 169 47.79 16.86 22.98
C SER A 169 46.53 17.58 22.45
N SER A 170 45.40 16.87 22.46
CA SER A 170 44.07 17.30 22.93
C SER A 170 43.20 16.08 23.18
#